data_AF-A0A0P9D4C3-F1
#
_entry.id   AF-A0A0P9D4C3-F1
#
_cell.length_a   1.000
_cell.length_b   1.000
_cell.length_c   1.000
_cell.angle_alpha   90.00
_cell.angle_beta   90.00
_cell.angle_gamma   90.00
#
_symmetry.space_group_name_H-M   'P 1'
#
loop_
_entity.id
_entity.type
_entity.pdbx_description
1 polymer ?
#
loop_
_entity_poly.entity_id
_entity_poly.type
_entity_poly.pdbx_seq_one_letter_code
_entity_poly.pdbx_strand_id
1 'polypeptide(L)'
;MNILIMVIFVVLSAFTLAAGVMVVTVKNIIHAALWLIASFFTVAALYLLMEAEFIAIVQVLVYVGAISILVLFAIMLTRHVTGEGVRQLYERWWIALIVAAALARNILVILALFAVALALALLSRVPFRTLATRVWVSALVFTGAIALPAIFITPGQVLYRLPLLGWPITAQGLRSAAYLIVRVETSATLAILLILCTPWTNVLKALRVLRVPVVFVVILGMTFRYIFLLLQTARDMFESRQSRMVGTLEAAERRRVAASSVGVLLSKTLNLSSDVYMAMQSRGFRGEVYTLDEFAMQGRDWLALALFLALAALAAWFGR
;
A
#
# COMPACT_ATOMS: atom_id res chain seq x y z
N MET A 1 -12.13 33.08 17.74
CA MET A 1 -12.62 31.74 18.11
C MET A 1 -12.93 31.76 19.60
N ASN A 2 -14.17 31.47 20.01
CA ASN A 2 -14.55 31.49 21.44
C ASN A 2 -13.64 30.54 22.24
N ILE A 3 -13.24 30.93 23.45
CA ILE A 3 -12.38 30.13 24.35
C ILE A 3 -12.94 28.70 24.50
N LEU A 4 -14.27 28.57 24.57
CA LEU A 4 -14.97 27.29 24.62
C LEU A 4 -14.67 26.38 23.43
N ILE A 5 -14.68 26.90 22.20
CA ILE A 5 -14.39 26.14 20.98
C ILE A 5 -12.93 25.68 20.97
N MET A 6 -12.01 26.53 21.45
CA MET A 6 -10.59 26.19 21.55
C MET A 6 -10.35 25.05 22.56
N VAL A 7 -11.04 25.06 23.70
CA VAL A 7 -10.96 23.97 24.69
C VAL A 7 -11.51 22.67 24.11
N ILE A 8 -12.67 22.71 23.47
CA ILE A 8 -13.27 21.52 22.82
C ILE A 8 -12.36 20.95 21.74
N PHE A 9 -11.77 21.82 20.90
CA PHE A 9 -10.83 21.43 19.86
C PHE A 9 -9.61 20.70 20.43
N VAL A 10 -9.00 21.25 21.49
CA VAL A 10 -7.80 20.68 22.12
C VAL A 10 -8.11 19.32 22.75
N VAL A 11 -9.26 19.19 23.44
CA VAL A 11 -9.69 17.92 24.04
C VAL A 11 -9.93 16.85 22.97
N LEU A 12 -10.69 17.17 21.90
CA LEU A 12 -10.96 16.24 20.81
C LEU A 12 -9.68 15.85 20.05
N SER A 13 -8.77 16.80 19.84
CA SER A 13 -7.48 16.53 19.19
C SER A 13 -6.60 15.61 20.05
N ALA A 14 -6.52 15.88 21.36
CA ALA A 14 -5.78 15.02 22.30
C ALA A 14 -6.37 13.60 22.35
N PHE A 15 -7.70 13.48 22.37
CA PHE A 15 -8.39 12.19 22.36
C PHE A 15 -8.15 11.43 21.05
N THR A 16 -8.17 12.12 19.90
CA THR A 16 -7.87 11.51 18.59
C THR A 16 -6.46 10.93 18.56
N LEU A 17 -5.48 11.67 19.08
CA LEU A 17 -4.09 11.20 19.18
C LEU A 17 -3.96 10.01 20.14
N ALA A 18 -4.59 10.08 21.31
CA ALA A 18 -4.59 8.99 22.28
C ALA A 18 -5.22 7.72 21.70
N ALA A 19 -6.37 7.85 21.04
CA ALA A 19 -7.04 6.75 20.35
C ALA A 19 -6.13 6.15 19.26
N GLY A 20 -5.50 6.98 18.43
CA GLY A 20 -4.55 6.53 17.40
C GLY A 20 -3.35 5.78 17.96
N VAL A 21 -2.78 6.23 19.09
CA VAL A 21 -1.71 5.51 19.79
C VAL A 21 -2.22 4.17 20.32
N MET A 22 -3.41 4.14 20.92
CA MET A 22 -4.04 2.93 21.46
C MET A 22 -4.37 1.88 20.38
N VAL A 23 -4.68 2.29 19.15
CA VAL A 23 -4.83 1.36 18.01
C VAL A 23 -3.57 0.53 17.79
N VAL A 24 -2.39 1.14 17.95
CA VAL A 24 -1.11 0.50 17.63
C VAL A 24 -0.48 -0.19 18.85
N THR A 25 -0.75 0.28 20.06
CA THR A 25 -0.17 -0.28 21.30
C THR A 25 -0.96 -1.45 21.85
N VAL A 26 -2.27 -1.52 21.59
CA VAL A 26 -3.13 -2.55 22.19
C VAL A 26 -2.91 -3.91 21.52
N LYS A 27 -2.57 -4.91 22.34
CA LYS A 27 -2.26 -6.27 21.89
C LYS A 27 -3.50 -7.04 21.41
N ASN A 28 -4.68 -6.68 21.89
CA ASN A 28 -5.93 -7.32 21.50
C ASN A 28 -6.50 -6.65 20.25
N ILE A 29 -6.57 -7.40 19.15
CA ILE A 29 -6.95 -6.88 17.83
C ILE A 29 -8.38 -6.30 17.82
N ILE A 30 -9.30 -6.86 18.61
CA ILE A 30 -10.66 -6.32 18.74
C ILE A 30 -10.63 -4.96 19.44
N HIS A 31 -9.83 -4.82 20.49
CA HIS A 31 -9.70 -3.56 21.20
C HIS A 31 -9.00 -2.51 20.34
N ALA A 32 -7.98 -2.90 19.56
CA ALA A 32 -7.34 -2.02 18.58
C ALA A 32 -8.35 -1.50 17.54
N ALA A 33 -9.24 -2.36 17.03
CA ALA A 33 -10.29 -1.95 16.10
C ALA A 33 -11.34 -1.03 16.74
N LEU A 34 -11.69 -1.22 18.01
CA LEU A 34 -12.57 -0.30 18.75
C LEU A 34 -11.92 1.09 18.94
N TRP A 35 -10.61 1.14 19.23
CA TRP A 35 -9.87 2.40 19.29
C TRP A 35 -9.79 3.10 17.93
N LEU A 36 -9.82 2.35 16.83
CA LEU A 36 -9.83 2.90 15.46
C LEU A 36 -11.17 3.58 15.16
N ILE A 37 -12.27 2.94 15.54
CA ILE A 37 -13.62 3.51 15.45
C ILE A 37 -13.71 4.79 16.26
N ALA A 38 -13.21 4.77 17.50
CA ALA A 38 -13.17 5.94 18.36
C ALA A 38 -12.40 7.09 17.71
N SER A 39 -11.22 6.81 17.12
CA SER A 39 -10.42 7.81 16.40
C SER A 39 -11.18 8.43 15.22
N PHE A 40 -11.85 7.64 14.39
CA PHE A 40 -12.61 8.17 13.25
C PHE A 40 -13.84 8.98 13.67
N PHE A 41 -14.48 8.59 14.76
CA PHE A 41 -15.60 9.33 15.31
C PHE A 41 -15.16 10.70 15.86
N THR A 42 -14.04 10.75 16.57
CA THR A 42 -13.49 12.02 17.09
C THR A 42 -13.00 12.94 15.96
N VAL A 43 -12.46 12.39 14.87
CA VAL A 43 -12.14 13.16 13.65
C VAL A 43 -13.40 13.74 13.01
N ALA A 44 -14.52 13.00 12.97
CA ALA A 44 -15.79 13.53 12.50
C ALA A 44 -16.29 14.71 13.36
N ALA A 45 -16.12 14.62 14.69
CA ALA A 45 -16.43 15.72 15.60
C ALA A 45 -15.54 16.95 15.36
N LEU A 46 -14.26 16.76 15.01
CA LEU A 46 -13.38 17.87 14.60
C LEU A 46 -13.83 18.51 13.28
N TYR A 47 -14.34 17.73 12.31
CA TYR A 47 -14.90 18.28 11.07
C TYR A 47 -16.17 19.10 11.32
N LEU A 48 -17.05 18.67 12.23
CA LEU A 48 -18.20 19.48 12.65
C LEU A 48 -17.76 20.80 13.28
N LEU A 49 -16.69 20.78 14.09
CA LEU A 49 -16.16 22.00 14.72
C LEU A 49 -15.58 23.00 13.71
N MET A 50 -15.15 22.53 12.54
CA MET A 50 -14.67 23.36 11.43
C MET A 50 -15.78 23.76 10.46
N GLU A 51 -17.05 23.58 10.82
CA GLU A 51 -18.22 23.85 9.96
C GLU A 51 -18.17 23.06 8.62
N ALA A 52 -17.44 21.95 8.59
CA ALA A 52 -17.29 21.08 7.43
C ALA A 52 -18.30 19.93 7.49
N GLU A 53 -19.60 20.26 7.51
CA GLU A 53 -20.70 19.33 7.78
C GLU A 53 -20.74 18.15 6.79
N PHE A 54 -20.57 18.43 5.49
CA PHE A 54 -20.56 17.38 4.47
C PHE A 54 -19.42 16.36 4.70
N ILE A 55 -18.22 16.84 5.01
CA ILE A 55 -17.06 15.99 5.26
C ILE A 55 -17.26 15.18 6.55
N ALA A 56 -17.85 15.78 7.59
CA ALA A 56 -18.18 15.09 8.83
C ALA A 56 -19.19 13.94 8.60
N ILE A 57 -20.24 14.18 7.83
CA ILE A 57 -21.26 13.18 7.50
C ILE A 57 -20.64 12.02 6.71
N VAL A 58 -19.82 12.32 5.70
CA VAL A 58 -19.11 11.29 4.92
C VAL A 58 -18.15 10.49 5.83
N GLN A 59 -17.46 11.17 6.76
CA GLN A 59 -16.56 10.54 7.72
C GLN A 59 -17.29 9.50 8.59
N VAL A 60 -18.48 9.84 9.09
CA VAL A 60 -19.29 8.90 9.88
C VAL A 60 -19.83 7.77 9.00
N LEU A 61 -20.42 8.08 7.85
CA LEU A 61 -21.10 7.09 7.01
C LEU A 61 -20.12 6.06 6.42
N VAL A 62 -19.01 6.52 5.86
CA VAL A 62 -18.07 5.66 5.11
C VAL A 62 -17.01 5.06 6.04
N TYR A 63 -16.39 5.87 6.91
CA TYR A 63 -15.24 5.41 7.71
C TYR A 63 -15.66 4.75 9.02
N VAL A 64 -16.49 5.42 9.83
CA VAL A 64 -16.99 4.84 11.09
C VAL A 64 -17.96 3.69 10.82
N GLY A 65 -18.84 3.84 9.83
CA GLY A 65 -19.77 2.79 9.40
C GLY A 65 -19.09 1.69 8.59
N ALA A 66 -19.03 1.88 7.26
CA ALA A 66 -18.70 0.80 6.33
C ALA A 66 -17.28 0.22 6.53
N ILE A 67 -16.25 1.05 6.58
CA ILE A 67 -14.85 0.58 6.64
C ILE A 67 -14.55 -0.08 7.98
N SER A 68 -14.95 0.53 9.10
CA SER A 68 -14.62 -0.01 10.42
C SER A 68 -15.37 -1.32 10.72
N ILE A 69 -16.63 -1.44 10.30
CA ILE A 69 -17.40 -2.69 10.44
C ILE A 69 -16.79 -3.79 9.58
N LEU A 70 -16.40 -3.49 8.33
CA LEU A 70 -15.71 -4.46 7.46
C LEU A 70 -14.42 -4.96 8.11
N VAL A 71 -13.62 -4.05 8.67
CA VAL A 71 -12.37 -4.37 9.37
C VAL A 71 -12.65 -5.25 10.59
N LEU A 72 -13.65 -4.91 11.42
CA LEU A 72 -14.06 -5.74 12.56
C LEU A 72 -14.49 -7.15 12.13
N PHE A 73 -15.32 -7.27 11.10
CA PHE A 73 -15.75 -8.58 10.58
C PHE A 73 -14.58 -9.39 10.04
N ALA A 74 -13.69 -8.77 9.26
CA ALA A 74 -12.50 -9.44 8.73
C ALA A 74 -11.60 -9.98 9.86
N ILE A 75 -11.42 -9.20 10.93
CA ILE A 75 -10.62 -9.59 12.11
C ILE A 75 -11.33 -10.69 12.90
N MET A 76 -12.65 -10.60 13.09
CA MET A 76 -13.42 -11.61 13.83
C MET A 76 -13.43 -12.97 13.12
N LEU A 77 -13.55 -12.97 11.78
CA LEU A 77 -13.53 -14.19 10.96
C LEU A 77 -12.14 -14.85 10.93
N THR A 78 -11.07 -14.08 11.09
CA THR A 78 -9.68 -14.59 11.04
C THR A 78 -9.12 -15.04 12.38
N ARG A 79 -9.78 -14.74 13.51
CA ARG A 79 -9.27 -15.00 14.87
C ARG A 79 -9.12 -16.49 15.22
N HIS A 80 -9.79 -17.41 14.53
CA HIS A 80 -9.83 -18.83 14.91
C HIS A 80 -8.57 -19.66 14.55
N VAL A 81 -7.48 -19.06 14.01
CA VAL A 81 -6.32 -19.83 13.49
C VAL A 81 -5.01 -19.56 14.24
N THR A 82 -4.96 -18.71 15.27
CA THR A 82 -3.68 -18.35 15.91
C THR A 82 -3.66 -18.68 17.41
N GLY A 83 -3.29 -19.92 17.71
CA GLY A 83 -2.80 -20.33 19.02
C GLY A 83 -1.35 -19.89 19.22
N GLU A 84 -1.13 -19.19 20.34
CA GLU A 84 0.09 -19.08 21.15
C GLU A 84 1.46 -18.76 20.51
N GLY A 85 1.87 -17.50 20.70
CA GLY A 85 3.06 -17.18 21.50
C GLY A 85 4.44 -17.30 20.86
N VAL A 86 4.96 -16.22 20.25
CA VAL A 86 6.39 -15.88 20.34
C VAL A 86 6.58 -14.35 20.37
N ARG A 87 7.42 -13.92 21.32
CA ARG A 87 7.78 -12.55 21.67
C ARG A 87 8.15 -11.68 20.46
N GLN A 88 7.42 -10.57 20.36
CA GLN A 88 7.74 -9.38 19.60
C GLN A 88 8.93 -8.67 20.24
N LEU A 89 9.93 -8.28 19.45
CA LEU A 89 10.59 -6.96 19.43
C LEU A 89 11.81 -6.98 18.51
N TYR A 90 11.95 -5.91 17.75
CA TYR A 90 13.04 -5.56 16.83
C TYR A 90 12.79 -5.81 15.32
N GLU A 91 13.13 -4.77 14.55
CA GLU A 91 13.22 -4.59 13.08
C GLU A 91 11.98 -4.19 12.26
N ARG A 92 11.67 -2.88 12.28
CA ARG A 92 10.76 -2.18 11.34
C ARG A 92 11.48 -1.02 10.60
N TRP A 93 12.66 -1.27 10.05
CA TRP A 93 13.53 -0.19 9.53
C TRP A 93 13.13 0.35 8.13
N TRP A 94 12.44 -0.42 7.30
CA TRP A 94 11.96 0.06 5.98
C TRP A 94 10.64 0.85 6.08
N ILE A 95 9.81 0.55 7.08
CA ILE A 95 8.58 1.33 7.38
C ILE A 95 8.98 2.74 7.85
N ALA A 96 10.10 2.87 8.57
CA ALA A 96 10.66 4.16 8.94
C ALA A 96 11.04 5.03 7.72
N LEU A 97 11.39 4.41 6.58
CA LEU A 97 11.79 5.13 5.37
C LEU A 97 10.59 5.67 4.59
N ILE A 98 9.50 4.88 4.51
CA ILE A 98 8.22 5.33 3.94
C ILE A 98 7.61 6.42 4.82
N VAL A 99 7.68 6.25 6.14
CA VAL A 99 7.18 7.24 7.11
C VAL A 99 8.05 8.50 7.10
N ALA A 100 9.38 8.40 7.00
CA ALA A 100 10.28 9.56 6.91
C ALA A 100 10.07 10.33 5.59
N ALA A 101 9.95 9.63 4.46
CA ALA A 101 9.60 10.27 3.18
C ALA A 101 8.18 10.88 3.21
N ALA A 102 7.26 10.28 3.96
CA ALA A 102 5.91 10.82 4.17
C ALA A 102 5.87 12.03 5.10
N LEU A 103 6.85 12.19 5.99
CA LEU A 103 6.90 13.24 7.01
C LEU A 103 7.85 14.40 6.65
N ALA A 104 8.69 14.25 5.62
CA ALA A 104 9.61 15.29 5.17
C ALA A 104 8.84 16.48 4.59
N ARG A 105 8.89 17.64 5.25
CA ARG A 105 8.20 18.88 4.84
C ARG A 105 8.97 19.69 3.79
N ASN A 106 10.26 19.44 3.63
CA ASN A 106 11.14 20.26 2.79
C ASN A 106 11.24 19.72 1.35
N ILE A 107 10.86 20.54 0.36
CA ILE A 107 10.83 20.15 -1.06
C ILE A 107 12.21 19.77 -1.62
N LEU A 108 13.28 20.38 -1.11
CA LEU A 108 14.66 20.10 -1.53
C LEU A 108 15.10 18.68 -1.13
N VAL A 109 14.65 18.20 0.03
CA VAL A 109 14.96 16.85 0.51
C VAL A 109 14.24 15.80 -0.35
N ILE A 110 12.99 16.06 -0.73
CA ILE A 110 12.25 15.15 -1.60
C ILE A 110 12.90 15.08 -2.98
N LEU A 111 13.35 16.22 -3.52
CA LEU A 111 14.10 16.25 -4.79
C LEU A 111 15.42 15.47 -4.69
N ALA A 112 16.14 15.58 -3.57
CA ALA A 112 17.36 14.82 -3.34
C ALA A 112 17.08 13.31 -3.26
N LEU A 113 16.01 12.90 -2.57
CA LEU A 113 15.57 11.50 -2.53
C LEU A 113 15.14 10.98 -3.91
N PHE A 114 14.50 11.82 -4.72
CA PHE A 114 14.19 11.49 -6.12
C PHE A 114 15.45 11.25 -6.94
N ALA A 115 16.46 12.12 -6.80
CA ALA A 115 17.74 11.97 -7.47
C ALA A 115 18.47 10.68 -7.03
N VAL A 116 18.43 10.33 -5.74
CA VAL A 116 18.96 9.05 -5.23
C VAL A 116 18.20 7.87 -5.83
N ALA A 117 16.87 7.92 -5.88
CA ALA A 117 16.07 6.87 -6.50
C ALA A 117 16.44 6.68 -7.99
N LEU A 118 16.67 7.78 -8.71
CA LEU A 118 17.08 7.74 -10.11
C LEU A 118 18.51 7.22 -10.28
N ALA A 119 19.43 7.57 -9.38
CA ALA A 119 20.78 7.01 -9.34
C ALA A 119 20.76 5.50 -9.07
N LEU A 120 19.94 5.03 -8.12
CA LEU A 120 19.73 3.60 -7.87
C LEU A 120 19.14 2.89 -9.09
N ALA A 121 18.19 3.50 -9.79
CA ALA A 121 17.65 2.96 -11.04
C ALA A 121 18.73 2.76 -12.11
N LEU A 122 19.62 3.74 -12.27
CA LEU A 122 20.73 3.69 -13.22
C LEU A 122 21.76 2.63 -12.83
N LEU A 123 22.13 2.55 -11.54
CA LEU A 123 23.06 1.54 -11.01
C LEU A 123 22.50 0.12 -11.16
N SER A 124 21.19 -0.05 -10.93
CA SER A 124 20.48 -1.31 -11.13
C SER A 124 20.18 -1.63 -12.60
N ARG A 125 20.66 -0.80 -13.55
CA ARG A 125 20.48 -0.95 -15.01
C ARG A 125 19.01 -1.11 -15.42
N VAL A 126 18.10 -0.48 -14.68
CA VAL A 126 16.67 -0.52 -15.00
C VAL A 126 16.42 0.41 -16.20
N PRO A 127 15.83 -0.09 -17.30
CA PRO A 127 15.59 0.74 -18.48
C PRO A 127 14.62 1.88 -18.15
N PHE A 128 15.03 3.11 -18.49
CA PHE A 128 14.26 4.33 -18.23
C PHE A 128 12.83 4.26 -18.79
N ARG A 129 12.66 3.61 -19.96
CA ARG A 129 11.33 3.39 -20.57
C ARG A 129 10.38 2.62 -19.66
N THR A 130 10.87 1.65 -18.89
CA THR A 130 10.03 0.87 -17.97
C THR A 130 9.55 1.71 -16.80
N LEU A 131 10.41 2.57 -16.25
CA LEU A 131 10.02 3.50 -15.18
C LEU A 131 9.01 4.54 -15.69
N ALA A 132 9.28 5.11 -16.86
CA ALA A 132 8.40 6.11 -17.47
C ALA A 132 7.00 5.54 -17.74
N THR A 133 6.89 4.41 -18.46
CA THR A 133 5.60 3.87 -18.86
C THR A 133 4.83 3.20 -17.72
N ARG A 134 5.51 2.54 -16.77
CA ARG A 134 4.82 1.82 -15.69
C ARG A 134 4.44 2.70 -14.51
N VAL A 135 5.28 3.70 -14.18
CA VAL A 135 5.12 4.48 -12.96
C VAL A 135 4.96 5.96 -13.23
N TRP A 136 5.88 6.63 -13.94
CA TRP A 136 5.81 8.08 -14.02
C TRP A 136 4.60 8.58 -14.81
N VAL A 137 4.22 7.93 -15.91
CA VAL A 137 3.03 8.35 -16.66
C VAL A 137 1.77 8.13 -15.82
N SER A 138 1.64 6.97 -15.16
CA SER A 138 0.45 6.65 -14.35
C SER A 138 0.36 7.51 -13.08
N ALA A 139 1.48 7.68 -12.38
CA ALA A 139 1.58 8.49 -11.18
C ALA A 139 1.38 9.98 -11.49
N LEU A 140 1.96 10.52 -12.57
CA LEU A 140 1.84 11.93 -12.94
C LEU A 140 0.43 12.28 -13.44
N VAL A 141 -0.23 11.39 -14.19
CA VAL A 141 -1.63 11.60 -14.58
C VAL A 141 -2.53 11.63 -13.35
N PHE A 142 -2.38 10.67 -12.43
CA PHE A 142 -3.19 10.59 -11.22
C PHE A 142 -2.94 11.77 -10.27
N THR A 143 -1.67 12.05 -9.96
CA THR A 143 -1.32 13.15 -9.07
C THR A 143 -1.51 14.51 -9.70
N GLY A 144 -1.28 14.66 -11.00
CA GLY A 144 -1.58 15.88 -11.73
C GLY A 144 -3.08 16.20 -11.65
N ALA A 145 -3.95 15.21 -11.83
CA ALA A 145 -5.40 15.40 -11.70
C ALA A 145 -5.80 15.86 -10.27
N ILE A 146 -5.14 15.34 -9.23
CA ILE A 146 -5.39 15.72 -7.83
C ILE A 146 -4.77 17.07 -7.46
N ALA A 147 -3.60 17.38 -8.01
CA ALA A 147 -2.84 18.58 -7.70
C ALA A 147 -3.37 19.81 -8.45
N LEU A 148 -4.03 19.63 -9.59
CA LEU A 148 -4.53 20.72 -10.43
C LEU A 148 -5.54 21.62 -9.69
N PRO A 149 -6.54 21.09 -8.96
CA PRO A 149 -7.41 21.92 -8.10
C PRO A 149 -6.64 22.68 -7.01
N ALA A 150 -5.57 22.09 -6.45
CA ALA A 150 -4.80 22.72 -5.38
C ALA A 150 -4.09 24.01 -5.82
N ILE A 151 -3.81 24.16 -7.12
CA ILE A 151 -3.20 25.37 -7.71
C ILE A 151 -4.15 26.58 -7.58
N PHE A 152 -5.46 26.35 -7.65
CA PHE A 152 -6.48 27.40 -7.67
C PHE A 152 -7.12 27.63 -6.30
N ILE A 153 -7.24 26.59 -5.46
CA ILE A 153 -7.95 26.65 -4.18
C ILE A 153 -7.07 27.22 -3.05
N THR A 154 -5.75 27.07 -3.14
CA THR A 154 -4.85 27.47 -2.04
C THR A 154 -4.64 28.99 -2.00
N PRO A 155 -5.05 29.69 -0.93
CA PRO A 155 -4.85 31.14 -0.81
C PRO A 155 -3.36 31.47 -0.68
N GLY A 156 -2.91 32.51 -1.39
CA GLY A 156 -1.51 32.93 -1.38
C GLY A 156 -1.21 34.08 -2.34
N GLN A 157 0.07 34.39 -2.57
CA GLN A 157 0.48 35.41 -3.53
C GLN A 157 0.07 35.01 -4.95
N VAL A 158 -0.74 35.83 -5.60
CA VAL A 158 -1.25 35.60 -6.96
C VAL A 158 -0.15 35.99 -7.95
N LEU A 159 0.41 35.01 -8.68
CA LEU A 159 1.38 35.30 -9.74
C LEU A 159 0.69 35.76 -11.02
N TYR A 160 -0.41 35.10 -11.36
CA TYR A 160 -1.09 35.30 -12.64
C TYR A 160 -2.58 35.04 -12.47
N ARG A 161 -3.41 35.85 -13.12
CA ARG A 161 -4.86 35.60 -13.22
C ARG A 161 -5.16 35.18 -14.65
N LEU A 162 -5.86 34.05 -14.80
CA LEU A 162 -6.25 33.57 -16.12
C LEU A 162 -7.20 34.59 -16.78
N PRO A 163 -6.88 35.09 -18.00
CA PRO A 163 -7.60 36.19 -18.63
C PRO A 163 -9.06 35.85 -18.98
N LEU A 164 -9.43 34.56 -19.06
CA LEU A 164 -10.81 34.15 -19.38
C LEU A 164 -11.69 33.84 -18.16
N LEU A 165 -11.11 33.38 -17.04
CA LEU A 165 -11.84 32.82 -15.90
C LEU A 165 -11.63 33.56 -14.58
N GLY A 166 -10.70 34.53 -14.54
CA GLY A 166 -10.39 35.30 -13.33
C GLY A 166 -9.76 34.50 -12.19
N TRP A 167 -9.54 33.19 -12.37
CA TRP A 167 -8.98 32.32 -11.35
C TRP A 167 -7.52 32.68 -11.04
N PRO A 168 -7.18 32.89 -9.76
CA PRO A 168 -5.82 33.19 -9.35
C PRO A 168 -4.97 31.92 -9.37
N ILE A 169 -3.85 31.96 -10.10
CA ILE A 169 -2.77 30.98 -9.94
C ILE A 169 -1.87 31.50 -8.82
N THR A 170 -1.90 30.82 -7.67
CA THR A 170 -1.12 31.24 -6.49
C THR A 170 0.25 30.55 -6.46
N ALA A 171 1.27 31.27 -5.99
CA ALA A 171 2.60 30.71 -5.74
C ALA A 171 2.53 29.51 -4.79
N GLN A 172 1.64 29.62 -3.79
CA GLN A 172 1.44 28.64 -2.74
C GLN A 172 0.74 27.38 -3.27
N GLY A 173 -0.25 27.54 -4.14
CA GLY A 173 -0.92 26.44 -4.84
C GLY A 173 0.05 25.69 -5.75
N LEU A 174 0.88 26.41 -6.51
CA LEU A 174 1.89 25.79 -7.38
C LEU A 174 2.97 25.03 -6.57
N ARG A 175 3.45 25.59 -5.46
CA ARG A 175 4.40 24.89 -4.57
C ARG A 175 3.79 23.64 -3.93
N SER A 176 2.52 23.70 -3.51
CA SER A 176 1.82 22.55 -2.92
C SER A 176 1.57 21.45 -3.95
N ALA A 177 1.20 21.82 -5.18
CA ALA A 177 1.07 20.91 -6.30
C ALA A 177 2.40 20.23 -6.66
N ALA A 178 3.47 21.01 -6.79
CA ALA A 178 4.81 20.49 -7.05
C ALA A 178 5.29 19.55 -5.93
N TYR A 179 5.07 19.91 -4.67
CA TYR A 179 5.40 19.07 -3.52
C TYR A 179 4.67 17.72 -3.58
N LEU A 180 3.37 17.71 -3.86
CA LEU A 180 2.59 16.48 -3.95
C LEU A 180 3.07 15.59 -5.10
N ILE A 181 3.29 16.16 -6.28
CA ILE A 181 3.76 15.43 -7.46
C ILE A 181 5.13 14.80 -7.18
N VAL A 182 6.12 15.59 -6.77
CA VAL A 182 7.49 15.09 -6.53
C VAL A 182 7.50 14.03 -5.42
N ARG A 183 6.70 14.20 -4.36
CA ARG A 183 6.59 13.23 -3.26
C ARG A 183 6.05 11.88 -3.73
N VAL A 184 4.99 11.89 -4.50
CA VAL A 184 4.36 10.66 -4.98
C VAL A 184 5.25 9.97 -6.02
N GLU A 185 5.83 10.73 -6.95
CA GLU A 185 6.78 10.19 -7.94
C GLU A 185 7.99 9.53 -7.26
N THR A 186 8.54 10.16 -6.22
CA THR A 186 9.67 9.60 -5.45
C THR A 186 9.28 8.30 -4.76
N SER A 187 8.13 8.29 -4.07
CA SER A 187 7.65 7.10 -3.35
C SER A 187 7.35 5.95 -4.31
N ALA A 188 6.71 6.24 -5.43
CA ALA A 188 6.37 5.26 -6.45
C ALA A 188 7.62 4.71 -7.17
N THR A 189 8.61 5.56 -7.45
CA THR A 189 9.89 5.16 -8.05
C THR A 189 10.67 4.22 -7.13
N LEU A 190 10.73 4.52 -5.82
CA LEU A 190 11.37 3.61 -4.86
C LEU A 190 10.64 2.27 -4.74
N ALA A 191 9.31 2.29 -4.72
CA ALA A 191 8.51 1.06 -4.64
C ALA A 191 8.69 0.16 -5.86
N ILE A 192 8.69 0.73 -7.07
CA ILE A 192 8.89 -0.07 -8.29
C ILE A 192 10.32 -0.59 -8.42
N LEU A 193 11.32 0.15 -7.95
CA LEU A 193 12.70 -0.33 -7.94
C LEU A 193 12.86 -1.56 -7.04
N LEU A 194 12.20 -1.56 -5.87
CA LEU A 194 12.15 -2.75 -5.01
C LEU A 194 11.58 -3.95 -5.78
N ILE A 195 10.42 -3.76 -6.44
CA ILE A 195 9.72 -4.83 -7.16
C ILE A 195 10.52 -5.34 -8.37
N LEU A 196 11.22 -4.46 -9.09
CA LEU A 196 11.98 -4.83 -10.29
C LEU A 196 13.34 -5.45 -9.97
N CYS A 197 13.98 -5.06 -8.87
CA CYS A 197 15.32 -5.53 -8.52
C CYS A 197 15.31 -6.77 -7.60
N THR A 198 14.20 -7.06 -6.92
CA THR A 198 14.12 -8.18 -5.97
C THR A 198 13.15 -9.27 -6.43
N PRO A 199 13.60 -10.53 -6.54
CA PRO A 199 12.72 -11.65 -6.86
C PRO A 199 11.61 -11.83 -5.81
N TRP A 200 10.40 -12.20 -6.26
CA TRP A 200 9.25 -12.41 -5.36
C TRP A 200 9.54 -13.44 -4.26
N THR A 201 10.31 -14.48 -4.54
CA THR A 201 10.74 -15.49 -3.56
C THR A 201 11.54 -14.86 -2.41
N ASN A 202 12.41 -13.90 -2.71
CA ASN A 202 13.21 -13.19 -1.72
C ASN A 202 12.35 -12.23 -0.91
N VAL A 203 11.35 -11.59 -1.54
CA VAL A 203 10.36 -10.74 -0.86
C VAL A 203 9.56 -11.57 0.15
N LEU A 204 9.04 -12.75 -0.23
CA LEU A 204 8.31 -13.64 0.68
C LEU A 204 9.14 -14.08 1.88
N LYS A 205 10.42 -14.42 1.66
CA LYS A 205 11.33 -14.78 2.75
C LYS A 205 11.69 -13.57 3.62
N ALA A 206 11.81 -12.38 3.03
CA ALA A 206 11.95 -11.14 3.79
C ALA A 206 10.71 -10.86 4.65
N LEU A 207 9.49 -11.16 4.19
CA LEU A 207 8.28 -11.04 5.02
C LEU A 207 8.34 -11.91 6.28
N ARG A 208 8.98 -13.09 6.21
CA ARG A 208 9.21 -13.96 7.38
C ARG A 208 10.14 -13.29 8.40
N VAL A 209 11.21 -12.62 7.93
CA VAL A 209 12.08 -11.79 8.79
C VAL A 209 11.30 -10.61 9.38
N LEU A 210 10.34 -10.05 8.64
CA LEU A 210 9.45 -8.97 9.07
C LEU A 210 8.29 -9.42 9.98
N ARG A 211 8.35 -10.65 10.52
CA ARG A 211 7.35 -11.25 11.41
C ARG A 211 5.94 -11.37 10.84
N VAL A 212 5.81 -11.43 9.52
CA VAL A 212 4.56 -11.90 8.94
C VAL A 212 4.39 -13.37 9.34
N PRO A 213 3.26 -13.77 9.96
CA PRO A 213 3.07 -15.15 10.40
C PRO A 213 3.31 -16.13 9.24
N VAL A 214 3.97 -17.25 9.52
CA VAL A 214 4.43 -18.21 8.48
C VAL A 214 3.28 -18.64 7.59
N VAL A 215 2.08 -18.82 8.15
CA VAL A 215 0.86 -19.16 7.42
C VAL A 215 0.57 -18.15 6.29
N PHE A 216 0.71 -16.85 6.52
CA PHE A 216 0.50 -15.83 5.47
C PHE A 216 1.57 -15.90 4.39
N VAL A 217 2.85 -16.08 4.76
CA VAL A 217 3.95 -16.22 3.80
C VAL A 217 3.75 -17.46 2.92
N VAL A 218 3.33 -18.57 3.52
CA VAL A 218 3.04 -19.82 2.83
C VAL A 218 1.82 -19.67 1.92
N ILE A 219 0.72 -19.08 2.40
CA ILE A 219 -0.46 -18.80 1.56
C ILE A 219 -0.04 -17.95 0.37
N LEU A 220 0.66 -16.83 0.59
CA LEU A 220 1.08 -15.91 -0.47
C LEU A 220 2.06 -16.57 -1.46
N GLY A 221 2.97 -17.41 -0.97
CA GLY A 221 3.88 -18.19 -1.81
C GLY A 221 3.16 -19.24 -2.65
N MET A 222 2.21 -19.95 -2.07
CA MET A 222 1.39 -20.92 -2.78
C MET A 222 0.44 -20.24 -3.77
N THR A 223 -0.14 -19.09 -3.43
CA THR A 223 -0.92 -18.25 -4.34
C THR A 223 -0.09 -17.84 -5.54
N PHE A 224 1.15 -17.36 -5.34
CA PHE A 224 2.04 -17.00 -6.44
C PHE A 224 2.44 -18.21 -7.29
N ARG A 225 2.66 -19.40 -6.70
CA ARG A 225 2.90 -20.61 -7.48
C ARG A 225 1.68 -20.99 -8.33
N TYR A 226 0.49 -20.93 -7.74
CA TYR A 226 -0.73 -21.37 -8.40
C TYR A 226 -1.29 -20.37 -9.40
N ILE A 227 -1.02 -19.07 -9.29
CA ILE A 227 -1.49 -18.11 -10.30
C ILE A 227 -0.93 -18.46 -11.67
N PHE A 228 0.35 -18.86 -11.78
CA PHE A 228 0.93 -19.29 -13.07
C PHE A 228 0.33 -20.60 -13.57
N LEU A 229 0.10 -21.57 -12.68
CA LEU A 229 -0.54 -22.83 -13.04
C LEU A 229 -1.97 -22.62 -13.56
N LEU A 230 -2.71 -21.71 -12.94
CA LEU A 230 -4.07 -21.36 -13.36
C LEU A 230 -4.08 -20.55 -14.64
N LEU A 231 -3.14 -19.62 -14.82
CA LEU A 231 -2.96 -18.91 -16.07
C LEU A 231 -2.62 -19.87 -17.22
N GLN A 232 -1.77 -20.85 -16.98
CA GLN A 232 -1.45 -21.89 -17.96
C GLN A 232 -2.68 -22.76 -18.26
N THR A 233 -3.38 -23.25 -17.23
CA THR A 233 -4.62 -24.03 -17.43
C THR A 233 -5.66 -23.22 -18.21
N ALA A 234 -5.85 -21.95 -17.87
CA ALA A 234 -6.79 -21.08 -18.56
C ALA A 234 -6.37 -20.89 -20.02
N ARG A 235 -5.08 -20.66 -20.28
CA ARG A 235 -4.53 -20.52 -21.62
C ARG A 235 -4.75 -21.80 -22.44
N ASP A 236 -4.44 -22.98 -21.88
CA ASP A 236 -4.64 -24.26 -22.55
C ASP A 236 -6.12 -24.51 -22.87
N MET A 237 -7.03 -24.10 -21.98
CA MET A 237 -8.48 -24.16 -22.23
C MET A 237 -8.89 -23.25 -23.41
N PHE A 238 -8.35 -22.03 -23.48
CA PHE A 238 -8.62 -21.11 -24.59
C PHE A 238 -7.99 -21.58 -25.90
N GLU A 239 -6.74 -22.05 -25.89
CA GLU A 239 -6.04 -22.59 -27.06
C GLU A 239 -6.73 -23.85 -27.57
N SER A 240 -7.09 -24.80 -26.70
CA SER A 240 -7.85 -25.99 -27.09
C SER A 240 -9.20 -25.65 -27.73
N ARG A 241 -9.86 -24.58 -27.25
CA ARG A 241 -11.10 -24.11 -27.86
C ARG A 241 -10.86 -23.52 -29.24
N GLN A 242 -9.84 -22.66 -29.39
CA GLN A 242 -9.48 -22.06 -30.67
C GLN A 242 -9.14 -23.13 -31.71
N SER A 243 -8.50 -24.23 -31.32
CA SER A 243 -8.23 -25.36 -32.24
C SER A 243 -9.50 -26.11 -32.69
N ARG A 244 -10.61 -26.01 -31.95
CA ARG A 244 -11.86 -26.74 -32.23
C ARG A 244 -12.94 -25.89 -32.92
N MET A 245 -12.78 -24.58 -32.97
CA MET A 245 -13.77 -23.68 -33.57
C MET A 245 -13.19 -22.95 -34.76
N VAL A 246 -13.96 -22.86 -35.84
CA VAL A 246 -13.65 -22.03 -37.00
C VAL A 246 -14.56 -20.80 -36.94
N GLY A 247 -13.97 -19.60 -36.85
CA GLY A 247 -14.71 -18.32 -36.83
C GLY A 247 -14.69 -17.58 -35.48
N THR A 248 -15.26 -16.37 -35.46
CA THR A 248 -15.32 -15.52 -34.25
C THR A 248 -16.68 -15.64 -33.55
N LEU A 249 -16.68 -15.51 -32.23
CA LEU A 249 -17.89 -15.60 -31.42
C LEU A 249 -18.60 -14.26 -31.30
N GLU A 250 -19.93 -14.32 -31.25
CA GLU A 250 -20.76 -13.22 -30.80
C GLU A 250 -20.46 -12.85 -29.33
N ALA A 251 -20.66 -11.58 -28.97
CA ALA A 251 -20.32 -11.07 -27.64
C ALA A 251 -21.04 -11.82 -26.50
N ALA A 252 -22.28 -12.26 -26.71
CA ALA A 252 -23.05 -13.01 -25.72
C ALA A 252 -22.43 -14.39 -25.44
N GLU A 253 -22.08 -15.12 -26.49
CA GLU A 253 -21.49 -16.45 -26.39
C GLU A 253 -20.06 -16.41 -25.82
N ARG A 254 -19.30 -15.36 -26.17
CA ARG A 254 -17.97 -15.11 -25.60
C ARG A 254 -18.04 -14.93 -24.08
N ARG A 255 -19.00 -14.15 -23.58
CA ARG A 255 -19.25 -13.98 -22.13
C ARG A 255 -19.66 -15.30 -21.47
N ARG A 256 -20.55 -16.07 -22.10
CA ARG A 256 -21.01 -17.36 -21.57
C ARG A 256 -19.85 -18.34 -21.39
N VAL A 257 -18.95 -18.42 -22.37
CA VAL A 257 -17.80 -19.31 -22.27
C VAL A 257 -16.72 -18.79 -21.33
N ALA A 258 -16.52 -17.48 -21.23
CA ALA A 258 -15.67 -16.92 -20.18
C ALA A 258 -16.20 -17.31 -18.79
N ALA A 259 -17.51 -17.18 -18.56
CA ALA A 259 -18.15 -17.58 -17.30
C ALA A 259 -18.01 -19.09 -17.02
N SER A 260 -18.23 -19.96 -18.03
CA SER A 260 -18.06 -21.40 -17.84
C SER A 260 -16.61 -21.80 -17.57
N SER A 261 -15.65 -21.13 -18.23
CA SER A 261 -14.21 -21.37 -18.01
C SER A 261 -13.78 -20.97 -16.61
N VAL A 262 -14.29 -19.84 -16.10
CA VAL A 262 -14.09 -19.43 -14.70
C VAL A 262 -14.65 -20.46 -13.73
N GLY A 263 -15.86 -20.98 -13.98
CA GLY A 263 -16.46 -22.04 -13.16
C GLY A 263 -15.62 -23.32 -13.13
N VAL A 264 -15.14 -23.77 -14.28
CA VAL A 264 -14.26 -24.95 -14.38
C VAL A 264 -12.93 -24.72 -13.66
N LEU A 265 -12.31 -23.56 -13.84
CA LEU A 265 -11.07 -23.20 -13.14
C LEU A 265 -11.25 -23.18 -11.63
N LEU A 266 -12.38 -22.65 -11.13
CA LEU A 266 -12.70 -22.65 -9.70
C LEU A 266 -12.87 -24.08 -9.15
N SER A 267 -13.60 -24.94 -9.86
CA SER A 267 -13.71 -26.35 -9.43
C SER A 267 -12.34 -27.04 -9.41
N LYS A 268 -11.48 -26.74 -10.39
CA LYS A 268 -10.12 -27.28 -10.45
C LYS A 268 -9.23 -26.74 -9.31
N THR A 269 -9.34 -25.47 -8.93
CA THR A 269 -8.56 -24.90 -7.81
C THR A 269 -8.96 -25.50 -6.47
N LEU A 270 -10.26 -25.71 -6.23
CA LEU A 270 -10.74 -26.33 -4.99
C LEU A 270 -10.21 -27.76 -4.83
N ASN A 271 -10.28 -28.57 -5.90
CA ASN A 271 -9.73 -29.92 -5.89
C ASN A 271 -8.20 -29.91 -5.71
N LEU A 272 -7.50 -29.07 -6.48
CA LEU A 272 -6.04 -28.94 -6.38
C LEU A 272 -5.57 -28.51 -4.98
N SER A 273 -6.31 -27.60 -4.34
CA SER A 273 -6.01 -27.16 -2.97
C SER A 273 -6.05 -28.33 -1.99
N SER A 274 -7.05 -29.22 -2.13
CA SER A 274 -7.17 -30.42 -1.31
C SER A 274 -6.04 -31.40 -1.58
N ASP A 275 -5.79 -31.70 -2.86
CA ASP A 275 -4.76 -32.66 -3.26
C ASP A 275 -3.37 -32.24 -2.80
N VAL A 276 -3.04 -30.96 -2.97
CA VAL A 276 -1.73 -30.46 -2.54
C VAL A 276 -1.64 -30.37 -1.02
N TYR A 277 -2.71 -30.02 -0.32
CA TYR A 277 -2.72 -30.06 1.14
C TYR A 277 -2.48 -31.48 1.67
N MET A 278 -3.13 -32.49 1.09
CA MET A 278 -2.90 -33.89 1.46
C MET A 278 -1.49 -34.36 1.11
N ALA A 279 -0.96 -33.97 -0.06
CA ALA A 279 0.42 -34.24 -0.44
C ALA A 279 1.45 -33.53 0.45
N MET A 280 1.13 -32.36 0.99
CA MET A 280 1.96 -31.67 1.97
C MET A 280 1.97 -32.42 3.30
N GLN A 281 0.79 -32.84 3.79
CA GLN A 281 0.70 -33.63 5.02
C GLN A 281 1.46 -34.97 4.91
N SER A 282 1.37 -35.67 3.78
CA SER A 282 2.11 -36.93 3.58
C SER A 282 3.64 -36.74 3.55
N ARG A 283 4.12 -35.55 3.19
CA ARG A 283 5.53 -35.14 3.27
C ARG A 283 5.95 -34.62 4.64
N GLY A 284 5.09 -34.71 5.65
CA GLY A 284 5.38 -34.27 7.02
C GLY A 284 5.21 -32.77 7.26
N PHE A 285 4.34 -32.09 6.50
CA PHE A 285 4.05 -30.67 6.72
C PHE A 285 3.41 -30.43 8.09
N ARG A 286 4.08 -29.61 8.93
CA ARG A 286 3.64 -29.27 10.29
C ARG A 286 3.13 -27.83 10.44
N GLY A 287 2.75 -27.18 9.32
CA GLY A 287 2.34 -25.77 9.30
C GLY A 287 3.45 -24.79 8.90
N GLU A 288 4.69 -25.26 8.72
CA GLU A 288 5.80 -24.46 8.21
C GLU A 288 6.36 -25.02 6.91
N VAL A 289 6.67 -24.14 5.95
CA VAL A 289 7.45 -24.47 4.74
C VAL A 289 8.89 -24.06 4.99
N TYR A 290 9.79 -25.03 4.93
CA TYR A 290 11.24 -24.79 5.00
C TYR A 290 11.78 -24.52 3.59
N THR A 291 12.48 -23.40 3.42
CA THR A 291 13.22 -23.10 2.19
C THR A 291 14.69 -23.45 2.40
N LEU A 292 15.32 -24.08 1.40
CA LEU A 292 16.69 -24.58 1.50
C LEU A 292 17.75 -23.47 1.47
N ASP A 293 17.43 -22.29 0.93
CA ASP A 293 18.35 -21.16 0.96
C ASP A 293 18.37 -20.53 2.35
N GLU A 294 19.56 -20.34 2.91
CA GLU A 294 19.82 -19.53 4.10
C GLU A 294 20.37 -18.17 3.66
N PHE A 295 19.80 -17.06 4.16
CA PHE A 295 20.37 -15.74 3.86
C PHE A 295 21.40 -15.39 4.94
N ALA A 296 22.62 -15.09 4.52
CA ALA A 296 23.67 -14.56 5.39
C ALA A 296 24.02 -13.14 4.94
N MET A 297 24.01 -12.19 5.88
CA MET A 297 24.45 -10.82 5.64
C MET A 297 25.95 -10.81 5.36
N GLN A 298 26.35 -10.33 4.19
CA GLN A 298 27.76 -10.11 3.87
C GLN A 298 28.22 -8.72 4.32
N GLY A 299 29.53 -8.49 4.43
CA GLY A 299 30.07 -7.18 4.82
C GLY A 299 29.65 -6.03 3.88
N ARG A 300 29.40 -6.33 2.60
CA ARG A 300 28.85 -5.36 1.62
C ARG A 300 27.40 -4.96 1.94
N ASP A 301 26.60 -5.90 2.45
CA ASP A 301 25.21 -5.66 2.82
C ASP A 301 25.13 -4.75 4.05
N TRP A 302 26.03 -4.96 5.01
CA TRP A 302 26.16 -4.08 6.18
C TRP A 302 26.56 -2.65 5.80
N LEU A 303 27.50 -2.48 4.87
CA LEU A 303 27.89 -1.15 4.36
C LEU A 303 26.73 -0.49 3.60
N ALA A 304 26.02 -1.24 2.75
CA ALA A 304 24.86 -0.73 2.03
C ALA A 304 23.73 -0.32 2.99
N LEU A 305 23.47 -1.12 4.04
CA LEU A 305 22.50 -0.81 5.08
C LEU A 305 22.88 0.45 5.86
N ALA A 306 24.14 0.57 6.27
CA ALA A 306 24.63 1.75 6.99
C ALA A 306 24.52 3.03 6.14
N LEU A 307 24.87 2.95 4.85
CA LEU A 307 24.72 4.06 3.90
C LEU A 307 23.24 4.46 3.73
N PHE A 308 22.35 3.47 3.59
CA PHE A 308 20.91 3.72 3.48
C PHE A 308 20.32 4.37 4.74
N LEU A 309 20.72 3.89 5.92
CA LEU A 309 20.27 4.45 7.20
C LEU A 309 20.79 5.89 7.38
N ALA A 310 22.04 6.16 6.99
CA ALA A 310 22.59 7.51 7.01
C ALA A 310 21.82 8.46 6.08
N LEU A 311 21.53 8.04 4.84
CA LEU A 311 20.73 8.83 3.89
C LEU A 311 19.30 9.09 4.40
N ALA A 312 18.66 8.09 5.00
CA ALA A 312 17.33 8.23 5.59
C ALA A 312 17.33 9.17 6.81
N ALA A 313 18.32 9.06 7.69
CA ALA A 313 18.46 9.93 8.85
C ALA A 313 18.76 11.37 8.45
N LEU A 314 19.63 11.59 7.45
CA LEU A 314 19.90 12.91 6.89
C LEU A 314 18.63 13.52 6.27
N ALA A 315 17.89 12.73 5.48
CA ALA A 315 16.62 13.19 4.91
C ALA A 315 15.59 13.55 5.99
N ALA A 316 15.50 12.76 7.07
CA ALA A 316 14.60 13.04 8.18
C ALA A 316 15.04 14.28 8.99
N TRP A 317 16.34 14.51 9.14
CA TRP A 317 16.88 15.68 9.85
C TRP A 317 16.64 16.95 9.04
N PHE A 318 17.06 16.99 7.77
CA PHE A 318 16.90 18.16 6.90
C PHE A 318 15.45 18.38 6.44
N GLY A 319 14.59 17.36 6.60
CA GLY A 319 13.18 17.39 6.24
C GLY A 319 12.24 17.91 7.32
N ARG A 320 12.72 18.13 8.55
CA ARG A 320 11.99 18.82 9.64
C ARG A 320 12.04 20.32 9.45
#